data_AF-A0A1B6IXM0-F1
#
_entry.id   AF-A0A1B6IXM0-F1
#
_cell.length_a   1.000
_cell.length_b   1.000
_cell.length_c   1.000
_cell.angle_alpha   90.00
_cell.angle_beta   90.00
_cell.angle_gamma   90.00
#
_symmetry.space_group_name_H-M   'P 1'
#
loop_
_entity.id
_entity.type
_entity.pdbx_description
1 polymer ?
#
loop_
_entity_poly.entity_id
_entity_poly.type
_entity_poly.pdbx_seq_one_letter_code
_entity_poly.pdbx_strand_id
1 'polypeptide(L)'
;MVDCNINAIIIKVAALGLDPTKHLGLRISEIQPYLVKMNEKYGLNICGEGGEYETFTLDCPLFKKSIVIDDYETVIHSNDAIAPVGYINFLKLRLVDKKLPEESSYLDRLVGFPVKNSLDYITDIDEDDIVDSDKGGIYVEEIQDCSDQVW
;
A
#
# COMPACT_ATOMS: atom_id res chain seq x y z
N MET A 1 -2.01 4.94 3.80
CA MET A 1 -1.06 5.98 3.32
C MET A 1 -1.67 7.38 3.35
N VAL A 2 -2.77 7.62 2.62
CA VAL A 2 -3.43 8.93 2.53
C VAL A 2 -3.88 9.43 3.91
N ASP A 3 -4.63 8.61 4.66
CA ASP A 3 -5.15 9.00 5.99
C ASP A 3 -4.04 9.17 7.04
N CYS A 4 -2.88 8.57 6.83
CA CYS A 4 -1.69 8.75 7.67
C CYS A 4 -0.86 9.98 7.25
N ASN A 5 -1.39 10.82 6.36
CA ASN A 5 -0.77 12.04 5.86
C ASN A 5 0.63 11.82 5.26
N ILE A 6 0.81 10.70 4.56
CA ILE A 6 2.01 10.44 3.76
C ILE A 6 1.81 11.12 2.40
N ASN A 7 2.58 12.17 2.15
CA ASN A 7 2.62 12.86 0.87
C ASN A 7 3.64 12.17 -0.04
N ALA A 8 3.17 11.19 -0.81
CA ALA A 8 3.94 10.51 -1.83
C ALA A 8 3.39 10.80 -3.23
N ILE A 9 4.30 10.96 -4.19
CA ILE A 9 3.97 11.15 -5.60
C ILE A 9 4.35 9.93 -6.42
N ILE A 10 3.67 9.71 -7.55
CA ILE A 10 4.04 8.72 -8.55
C ILE A 10 5.29 9.21 -9.30
N ILE A 11 6.36 8.41 -9.29
CA ILE A 11 7.62 8.72 -9.99
C ILE A 11 7.95 7.78 -11.13
N LYS A 12 7.23 6.67 -11.27
CA LYS A 12 7.32 5.76 -12.42
C LYS A 12 5.97 5.13 -12.66
N VAL A 13 5.63 4.88 -13.91
CA VAL A 13 4.52 4.02 -14.30
C VAL A 13 5.00 3.03 -15.35
N ALA A 14 4.48 1.80 -15.30
CA ALA A 14 4.87 0.71 -16.16
C ALA A 14 3.74 -0.32 -16.39
N ALA A 15 2.47 0.13 -16.33
CA ALA A 15 1.32 -0.76 -16.42
C ALA A 15 0.24 -0.24 -17.37
N LEU A 16 -0.52 -1.17 -17.95
CA LEU A 16 -1.70 -0.87 -18.75
C LEU A 16 -2.69 -0.01 -17.94
N GLY A 17 -3.16 1.06 -18.57
CA GLY A 17 -4.08 2.01 -17.93
C GLY A 17 -3.36 3.16 -17.23
N LEU A 18 -2.03 3.12 -17.08
CA LEU A 18 -1.25 4.25 -16.62
C LEU A 18 -0.54 4.95 -17.78
N ASP A 19 -0.58 6.28 -17.80
CA ASP A 19 0.00 7.13 -18.82
C ASP A 19 1.05 8.05 -18.15
N PRO A 20 2.33 7.94 -18.53
CA PRO A 20 3.40 8.78 -17.97
C PRO A 20 3.11 10.28 -18.05
N THR A 21 2.47 10.73 -19.13
CA THR A 21 2.19 12.15 -19.36
C THR A 21 1.08 12.71 -18.47
N LYS A 22 0.22 11.83 -17.94
CA LYS A 22 -0.92 12.19 -17.10
C LYS A 22 -0.70 11.92 -15.62
N HIS A 23 0.06 10.87 -15.30
CA HIS A 23 0.09 10.32 -13.93
C HIS A 23 1.38 10.57 -13.18
N LEU A 24 2.52 10.80 -13.86
CA LEU A 24 3.75 11.15 -13.18
C LEU A 24 3.59 12.48 -12.43
N GLY A 25 4.05 12.50 -11.18
CA GLY A 25 4.00 13.66 -10.31
C GLY A 25 2.69 13.83 -9.54
N LEU A 26 1.63 13.08 -9.87
CA LEU A 26 0.40 13.07 -9.08
C LEU A 26 0.65 12.46 -7.70
N ARG A 27 0.01 13.01 -6.68
CA ARG A 27 0.01 12.42 -5.34
C ARG A 27 -0.84 11.16 -5.31
N ILE A 28 -0.50 10.23 -4.42
CA ILE A 28 -1.33 9.04 -4.17
C ILE A 28 -2.77 9.43 -3.83
N SER A 29 -2.98 10.49 -3.04
CA SER A 29 -4.32 10.98 -2.71
C SER A 29 -5.13 11.45 -3.92
N GLU A 30 -4.47 11.89 -4.99
CA GLU A 30 -5.12 12.43 -6.19
C GLU A 30 -5.42 11.31 -7.19
N ILE A 31 -4.51 10.35 -7.34
CA ILE A 31 -4.64 9.27 -8.33
C ILE A 31 -5.42 8.06 -7.79
N GLN A 32 -5.59 7.88 -6.48
CA GLN A 32 -6.25 6.71 -5.90
C GLN A 32 -7.61 6.36 -6.55
N PRO A 33 -8.55 7.29 -6.79
CA PRO A 33 -9.82 6.95 -7.44
C PRO A 33 -9.64 6.44 -8.87
N TYR A 34 -8.59 6.87 -9.56
CA TYR A 34 -8.24 6.37 -10.89
C TYR A 34 -7.65 4.96 -10.83
N LEU A 35 -6.76 4.69 -9.85
CA LEU A 35 -6.18 3.35 -9.65
C LEU A 35 -7.26 2.30 -9.37
N VAL A 36 -8.28 2.63 -8.56
CA VAL A 36 -9.44 1.74 -8.32
C VAL A 36 -10.17 1.40 -9.62
N LYS A 37 -10.43 2.40 -10.47
CA LYS A 37 -11.06 2.18 -11.78
C LYS A 37 -10.21 1.32 -12.72
N MET A 38 -8.89 1.48 -12.68
CA MET A 38 -7.97 0.66 -13.50
C MET A 38 -7.84 -0.77 -12.96
N ASN A 39 -7.95 -0.97 -11.64
CA ASN A 39 -8.05 -2.30 -11.05
C ASN A 39 -9.29 -3.03 -11.58
N GLU A 40 -10.46 -2.40 -11.53
CA GLU A 40 -11.71 -2.98 -12.04
C GLU A 40 -11.65 -3.30 -13.55
N LYS A 41 -10.98 -2.44 -14.32
CA LYS A 41 -10.96 -2.55 -15.79
C LYS A 41 -9.87 -3.47 -16.34
N TYR A 42 -8.69 -3.45 -15.73
CA TYR A 42 -7.47 -4.07 -16.27
C TYR A 42 -6.76 -5.00 -15.28
N GLY A 43 -7.26 -5.13 -14.04
CA GLY A 43 -6.60 -5.90 -12.99
C GLY A 43 -5.36 -5.23 -12.40
N LEU A 44 -5.18 -3.92 -12.61
CA LEU A 44 -4.09 -3.13 -12.03
C LEU A 44 -4.06 -3.29 -10.50
N ASN A 45 -2.94 -3.68 -9.90
CA ASN A 45 -2.75 -3.69 -8.46
C ASN A 45 -2.77 -2.26 -7.89
N ILE A 46 -3.78 -1.95 -7.08
CA ILE A 46 -4.00 -0.61 -6.52
C ILE A 46 -2.80 -0.14 -5.68
N CYS A 47 -2.05 -1.07 -5.07
CA CYS A 47 -0.89 -0.77 -4.25
C CYS A 47 0.42 -0.68 -5.05
N GLY A 48 0.39 -0.93 -6.36
CA GLY A 48 1.56 -0.89 -7.24
C GLY A 48 2.45 -2.13 -7.13
N GLU A 49 1.96 -3.22 -6.53
CA GLU A 49 2.71 -4.48 -6.47
C GLU A 49 3.08 -4.98 -7.88
N GLY A 50 4.19 -5.69 -8.02
CA GLY A 50 4.67 -6.15 -9.32
C GLY A 50 5.33 -5.06 -10.18
N GLY A 51 5.46 -3.84 -9.65
CA GLY A 51 6.19 -2.74 -10.29
C GLY A 51 5.35 -1.92 -11.28
N GLU A 52 4.03 -1.90 -11.08
CA GLU A 52 3.10 -1.15 -11.95
C GLU A 52 3.32 0.36 -11.90
N TYR A 53 3.65 0.87 -10.72
CA TYR A 53 4.12 2.22 -10.50
C TYR A 53 5.08 2.27 -9.31
N GLU A 54 5.91 3.30 -9.27
CA GLU A 54 6.80 3.57 -8.13
C GLU A 54 6.43 4.91 -7.51
N THR A 55 6.71 5.08 -6.22
CA THR A 55 6.42 6.33 -5.49
C THR A 55 7.63 6.93 -4.84
N PHE A 56 7.58 8.25 -4.61
CA PHE A 56 8.56 8.98 -3.82
C PHE A 56 7.86 9.81 -2.75
N THR A 57 8.17 9.53 -1.49
CA THR A 57 7.60 10.23 -0.33
C THR A 57 8.30 11.56 -0.10
N LEU A 58 7.59 12.65 -0.36
CA LEU A 58 8.08 14.02 -0.18
C LEU A 58 7.97 14.49 1.26
N ASP A 59 6.91 14.07 1.96
CA ASP A 59 6.68 14.40 3.36
C ASP A 59 5.87 13.33 4.07
N CYS A 60 6.10 13.16 5.37
CA CYS A 60 5.22 12.42 6.26
C CYS A 60 5.33 12.96 7.69
N PRO A 61 4.43 12.58 8.62
CA PRO A 61 4.44 13.09 9.99
C PRO A 61 5.76 12.84 10.73
N LEU A 62 6.47 11.75 10.41
CA LEU A 62 7.72 11.39 11.07
C LEU A 62 8.94 12.20 10.59
N PHE A 63 8.87 12.80 9.40
CA PHE A 63 9.99 13.57 8.85
C PHE A 63 10.31 14.79 9.72
N LYS A 64 11.60 15.13 9.84
CA LYS A 64 12.06 16.40 10.44
C LYS A 64 12.10 17.54 9.41
N LYS A 65 12.36 17.19 8.15
CA LYS A 65 12.39 18.09 7.01
C LYS A 65 11.56 17.49 5.88
N SER A 66 10.86 18.32 5.14
CA SER A 66 10.16 17.90 3.93
C SER A 66 11.09 18.04 2.72
N ILE A 67 10.90 17.19 1.72
CA ILE A 67 11.63 17.24 0.46
C ILE A 67 10.80 18.07 -0.53
N VAL A 68 11.43 19.08 -1.12
CA VAL A 68 10.83 19.86 -2.20
C VAL A 68 11.58 19.59 -3.49
N ILE A 69 10.82 19.29 -4.54
CA ILE A 69 11.32 19.16 -5.90
C ILE A 69 11.40 20.55 -6.50
N ASP A 70 12.61 21.01 -6.80
CA ASP A 70 12.84 22.29 -7.46
C ASP A 70 12.91 22.11 -8.98
N ASP A 71 13.45 20.98 -9.44
CA ASP A 71 13.59 20.69 -10.87
C ASP A 71 13.59 19.18 -11.12
N TYR A 72 12.93 18.79 -12.20
CA TYR A 72 12.84 17.41 -12.66
C TYR A 72 12.48 17.36 -14.14
N GLU A 73 12.83 16.26 -14.79
CA GLU A 73 12.39 15.96 -16.14
C GLU A 73 11.63 14.63 -16.18
N THR A 74 10.81 14.45 -17.20
CA THR A 74 10.13 13.19 -17.47
C THR A 74 10.88 12.43 -18.55
N VAL A 75 11.25 11.19 -18.27
CA VAL A 75 11.91 10.29 -19.21
C VAL A 75 10.93 9.20 -19.62
N ILE A 76 10.69 9.07 -20.92
CA ILE A 76 9.93 7.95 -21.48
C ILE A 76 10.93 6.84 -21.79
N HIS A 77 10.85 5.75 -21.03
CA HIS A 77 11.72 4.58 -21.20
C HIS A 77 11.24 3.67 -22.33
N SER A 78 9.93 3.46 -22.42
CA SER A 78 9.28 2.77 -23.55
C SER A 78 7.98 3.47 -23.89
N ASN A 79 7.77 3.78 -25.18
CA ASN A 79 6.54 4.42 -25.65
C ASN A 79 5.61 3.42 -26.34
N ASP A 80 5.34 2.30 -25.67
CA ASP A 80 4.42 1.28 -26.16
C ASP A 80 2.99 1.84 -26.26
N ALA A 81 2.27 1.47 -27.31
CA ALA A 81 0.91 1.97 -27.55
C ALA A 81 -0.12 1.52 -26.49
N ILE A 82 0.23 0.52 -25.68
CA ILE A 82 -0.67 -0.16 -24.74
C ILE A 82 -0.27 0.14 -23.29
N ALA A 83 1.02 0.01 -22.96
CA ALA A 83 1.55 0.19 -21.62
C ALA A 83 2.86 1.00 -21.65
N PRO A 84 2.78 2.32 -21.93
CA PRO A 84 3.97 3.16 -21.97
C PRO A 84 4.64 3.22 -20.59
N VAL A 85 5.97 3.14 -20.59
CA VAL A 85 6.82 3.17 -19.40
C VAL A 85 7.52 4.51 -19.35
N GLY A 86 7.35 5.24 -18.24
CA GLY A 86 8.05 6.50 -18.02
C GLY A 86 8.28 6.76 -16.54
N TYR A 87 9.25 7.62 -16.26
CA TYR A 87 9.63 7.98 -14.89
C TYR A 87 10.09 9.43 -14.79
N ILE A 88 10.05 9.94 -13.56
CA ILE A 88 10.62 11.24 -13.19
C ILE A 88 12.09 11.07 -12.88
N ASN A 89 12.94 11.85 -13.56
CA ASN A 89 14.33 12.04 -13.20
C ASN A 89 14.48 13.36 -12.43
N PHE A 90 14.75 13.27 -11.12
CA PHE A 90 14.94 14.46 -10.29
C PHE A 90 16.28 15.13 -10.60
N LEU A 91 16.24 16.40 -10.98
CA LEU A 91 17.43 17.19 -11.28
C LEU A 91 17.88 17.99 -10.05
N LYS A 92 16.92 18.51 -9.28
CA LYS A 92 17.19 19.29 -8.08
C LYS A 92 16.14 19.07 -7.00
N LEU A 93 16.61 18.68 -5.83
CA LEU A 93 15.83 18.54 -4.61
C LEU A 93 16.43 19.42 -3.51
N ARG A 94 15.57 19.91 -2.62
CA ARG A 94 15.99 20.61 -1.40
C ARG A 94 15.22 20.12 -0.19
N LEU A 95 15.84 20.26 0.98
CA LEU A 95 15.20 19.98 2.26
C LEU A 95 14.68 21.29 2.88
N VAL A 96 13.47 21.25 3.44
CA VAL A 96 12.86 22.37 4.16
C VAL A 96 12.53 21.92 5.57
N ASP A 97 13.01 22.66 6.55
CA ASP A 97 12.70 22.40 7.96
C ASP A 97 11.19 22.51 8.22
N LYS A 98 10.65 21.49 8.91
CA LYS A 98 9.26 21.50 9.35
C LYS A 98 9.16 22.32 10.64
N LYS A 99 8.04 23.04 10.79
CA LYS A 99 7.69 23.71 12.04
C LYS A 99 7.23 22.66 13.05
N LEU A 100 8.20 22.00 13.69
CA LEU A 100 7.96 20.99 14.72
C LEU A 100 8.19 21.61 16.11
N PRO A 101 7.41 21.21 17.13
CA PRO A 101 7.75 21.53 18.52
C PRO A 101 9.14 20.98 18.86
N GLU A 102 9.97 21.78 19.54
CA GLU A 102 11.38 21.46 19.84
C GLU A 102 11.58 20.09 20.52
N GLU A 103 10.62 19.66 21.36
CA GLU A 103 10.66 18.38 22.07
C GLU A 103 9.62 17.35 21.60
N SER A 104 9.12 17.46 20.36
CA SER A 104 8.16 16.48 19.85
C SER A 104 8.80 15.10 19.61
N SER A 105 8.35 14.09 20.36
CA SER A 105 8.69 12.68 20.10
C SER A 105 8.04 12.19 18.79
N TYR A 106 8.47 11.03 18.29
CA TYR A 106 7.81 10.44 17.13
C TYR A 106 6.36 10.04 17.42
N LEU A 107 6.07 9.61 18.65
CA LEU A 107 4.70 9.26 19.06
C LEU A 107 3.79 10.49 19.04
N ASP A 108 4.28 11.65 19.54
CA ASP A 108 3.51 12.90 19.52
C ASP A 108 3.14 13.32 18.08
N ARG A 109 4.00 13.01 17.11
CA ARG A 109 3.77 13.31 15.68
C ARG A 109 2.77 12.37 15.02
N LEU A 110 2.53 11.20 15.61
CA LEU A 110 1.56 10.23 15.12
C LEU A 110 0.17 10.42 15.74
N VAL A 111 0.06 11.24 16.80
CA VAL A 111 -1.24 11.56 17.42
C VAL A 111 -2.20 12.14 16.39
N GLY A 112 -3.40 11.55 16.30
CA GLY A 112 -4.44 11.96 15.35
C GLY A 112 -4.37 11.28 13.98
N PHE A 113 -3.35 10.46 13.71
CA PHE A 113 -3.29 9.62 12.52
C PHE A 113 -3.66 8.17 12.85
N PRO A 114 -4.36 7.45 11.95
CA PRO A 114 -4.81 6.07 12.18
C PRO A 114 -3.65 5.09 11.96
N VAL A 115 -2.62 5.16 12.80
CA VAL A 115 -1.47 4.23 12.77
C VAL A 115 -1.69 3.16 13.82
N LYS A 116 -1.81 1.90 13.37
CA LYS A 116 -2.01 0.76 14.26
C LYS A 116 -0.74 0.45 15.06
N ASN A 117 -0.90 0.22 16.36
CA ASN A 117 0.09 -0.37 17.23
C ASN A 117 -0.15 -1.89 17.37
N SER A 118 0.72 -2.60 18.10
CA SER A 118 0.63 -4.06 18.25
C SER A 118 -0.67 -4.55 18.89
N LEU A 119 -1.28 -3.77 19.79
CA LEU A 119 -2.54 -4.13 20.44
C LEU A 119 -3.74 -3.97 19.51
N ASP A 120 -3.70 -3.01 18.59
CA ASP A 120 -4.79 -2.80 17.62
C ASP A 120 -4.97 -4.03 16.71
N TYR A 121 -3.86 -4.70 16.35
CA TYR A 121 -3.93 -5.94 15.58
C TYR A 121 -4.54 -7.09 16.37
N ILE A 122 -4.37 -7.14 17.69
CA ILE A 122 -4.99 -8.20 18.52
C ILE A 122 -6.51 -8.06 18.47
N THR A 123 -7.02 -6.83 18.46
CA THR A 123 -8.47 -6.58 18.36
C THR A 123 -9.06 -6.85 16.98
N ASP A 124 -8.21 -6.90 15.93
CA ASP A 124 -8.64 -7.23 14.58
C ASP A 124 -8.64 -8.75 14.31
N ILE A 125 -8.17 -9.57 15.24
CA ILE A 125 -8.21 -11.04 15.10
C ILE A 125 -9.63 -11.51 15.37
N ASP A 126 -10.29 -12.04 14.35
CA ASP A 126 -11.56 -12.74 14.51
C ASP A 126 -11.31 -14.02 15.34
N GLU A 127 -12.10 -14.24 16.39
CA GLU A 127 -11.99 -15.45 17.23
C GLU A 127 -12.15 -16.74 16.40
N ASP A 128 -12.86 -16.66 15.28
CA ASP A 128 -13.08 -17.78 14.34
C ASP A 128 -11.82 -18.15 13.53
N ASP A 129 -10.85 -17.24 13.38
CA ASP A 129 -9.56 -17.51 12.73
C ASP A 129 -8.53 -18.15 13.69
N ILE A 130 -8.87 -18.23 14.99
CA ILE A 130 -8.04 -18.88 16.00
C ILE A 130 -8.24 -20.39 15.92
N VAL A 131 -7.52 -21.04 14.99
CA VAL A 131 -7.37 -22.49 14.97
C VAL A 131 -6.46 -22.93 16.11
N ASP A 132 -7.07 -23.36 17.21
CA ASP A 132 -6.40 -24.01 18.33
C ASP A 132 -5.80 -25.35 17.87
N SER A 133 -4.50 -25.35 17.59
CA SER A 133 -3.76 -26.55 17.16
C SER A 133 -3.72 -27.65 18.23
N ASP A 134 -4.10 -27.35 19.47
CA ASP A 134 -4.02 -28.27 20.61
C ASP A 134 -5.33 -29.01 20.90
N LYS A 135 -6.42 -28.74 20.18
CA LYS A 135 -7.65 -29.55 20.24
C LYS A 135 -7.51 -30.82 19.39
N GLY A 136 -6.65 -31.72 19.84
CA GLY A 136 -6.66 -33.12 19.42
C GLY A 136 -8.04 -33.74 19.73
N GLY A 137 -8.85 -33.91 18.69
CA GLY A 137 -10.15 -34.56 18.79
C GLY A 137 -10.01 -36.01 19.27
N ILE A 138 -10.70 -36.34 20.36
CA ILE A 138 -11.00 -37.73 20.70
C ILE A 138 -12.00 -38.22 19.65
N TYR A 139 -11.51 -38.98 18.66
CA TYR A 139 -12.40 -39.77 17.80
C TYR A 139 -12.97 -40.90 18.65
N VAL A 140 -14.28 -40.83 18.93
CA VAL A 140 -15.04 -41.99 19.40
C VAL A 140 -15.49 -42.72 18.14
N GLU A 141 -14.82 -43.84 17.82
CA GLU A 141 -15.29 -44.76 16.77
C GLU A 141 -16.61 -45.39 17.24
N GLU A 142 -17.73 -45.01 16.62
CA GLU A 142 -18.94 -45.83 16.66
C GLU A 142 -18.73 -47.05 15.75
N ILE A 143 -18.54 -48.21 16.37
CA ILE A 143 -18.53 -49.51 15.69
C ILE A 143 -19.96 -49.78 15.22
N GLN A 144 -20.21 -49.60 13.92
CA GLN A 144 -21.45 -50.06 13.29
C GLN A 144 -21.35 -51.58 13.06
N ASP A 145 -22.12 -52.34 13.84
CA ASP A 145 -22.35 -53.77 13.69
C ASP A 145 -22.90 -54.08 12.28
N CYS A 146 -22.23 -54.97 11.55
CA CYS A 146 -22.54 -55.34 10.17
C CYS A 146 -23.14 -56.75 10.11
N SER A 147 -23.96 -57.09 11.11
CA SER A 147 -24.87 -58.24 11.04
C SER A 147 -26.18 -57.81 10.35
N ASP A 148 -26.65 -58.65 9.42
CA ASP A 148 -27.94 -58.57 8.72
C ASP A 148 -28.01 -57.84 7.36
N GLN A 149 -27.12 -58.18 6.42
CA GLN A 149 -27.53 -58.27 5.01
C GLN A 149 -27.09 -59.60 4.38
N VAL A 150 -27.98 -60.59 4.51
CA VAL A 150 -28.09 -61.75 3.63
C VAL A 150 -28.91 -61.32 2.41
N TRP A 151 -28.38 -61.50 1.20
CA TRP A 151 -28.93 -62.24 0.05
C TRP A 151 -28.00 -62.04 -1.16
#